data_AF-V9IJN1-F1
#
_entry.id   AF-V9IJN1-F1
#
_cell.length_a   1.000
_cell.length_b   1.000
_cell.length_c   1.000
_cell.angle_alpha   90.00
_cell.angle_beta   90.00
_cell.angle_gamma   90.00
#
_symmetry.space_group_name_H-M   'P 1'
#
loop_
_entity.id
_entity.type
_entity.pdbx_description
1 polymer ?
#
loop_
_entity_poly.entity_id
_entity_poly.type
_entity_poly.pdbx_seq_one_letter_code
_entity_poly.pdbx_strand_id
1 'polypeptide(L)'
;MNIKVVNPFNGNELPIFVTDKVIFPNFRDTYIGIPSVSMDDFQFSKIVGIEFQEHSIECKRSDILSKAQKWKIGGYPVSSRLQDWLISRQRYWGTPIPIIYCSNCGIQPVPYNELPVLLPSITFLNKTFSNKKIVLHEAKDWLNTSCPKCGIQAIRESDTMDTFVDSSWYYLRYIDSKI
;
A
#
# COMPACT_ATOMS: atom_id res chain seq x y z
N MET A 1 20.25 1.48 -21.82
CA MET A 1 20.47 2.64 -20.93
C MET A 1 21.74 2.37 -20.13
N ASN A 2 22.72 3.27 -20.12
CA ASN A 2 23.94 3.10 -19.31
C ASN A 2 23.81 3.94 -18.03
N ILE A 3 22.85 3.58 -17.17
CA ILE A 3 22.60 4.25 -15.90
C ILE A 3 23.37 3.49 -14.83
N LYS A 4 24.01 4.26 -13.94
CA LYS A 4 24.77 3.74 -12.80
C LYS A 4 24.21 4.31 -11.51
N VAL A 5 24.42 3.59 -10.41
CA VAL A 5 24.13 4.04 -9.03
C VAL A 5 25.41 4.01 -8.21
N VAL A 6 25.58 4.92 -7.26
CA VAL A 6 26.72 4.93 -6.35
C VAL A 6 26.38 4.13 -5.11
N ASN A 7 27.21 3.14 -4.75
CA ASN A 7 27.08 2.41 -3.51
C ASN A 7 27.47 3.34 -2.33
N PRO A 8 26.56 3.66 -1.41
CA PRO A 8 26.83 4.63 -0.35
C PRO A 8 27.83 4.13 0.71
N PHE A 9 28.19 2.85 0.72
CA PHE A 9 29.13 2.29 1.69
C PHE A 9 30.60 2.38 1.30
N ASN A 10 30.90 2.37 0.00
CA ASN A 10 32.27 2.39 -0.52
C ASN A 10 32.50 3.43 -1.63
N GLY A 11 31.44 4.07 -2.14
CA GLY A 11 31.53 5.06 -3.21
C GLY A 11 31.67 4.48 -4.62
N ASN A 12 31.65 3.14 -4.77
CA ASN A 12 31.81 2.51 -6.07
C ASN A 12 30.55 2.66 -6.92
N GLU A 13 30.73 2.86 -8.23
CA GLU A 13 29.62 2.85 -9.18
C GLU A 13 29.18 1.42 -9.49
N LEU A 14 27.87 1.17 -9.43
CA LEU A 14 27.24 -0.10 -9.78
C LEU A 14 26.36 0.09 -11.02
N PRO A 15 26.43 -0.82 -12.00
CA PRO A 15 25.53 -0.81 -13.16
C PRO A 15 24.09 -1.16 -12.78
N ILE A 16 23.11 -0.52 -13.44
CA ILE A 16 21.69 -0.85 -13.29
C ILE A 16 21.22 -1.68 -14.48
N PHE A 17 20.53 -2.79 -14.20
CA PHE A 17 19.91 -3.64 -15.21
C PHE A 17 18.40 -3.70 -15.00
N VAL A 18 17.66 -3.76 -16.11
CA VAL A 18 16.22 -4.05 -16.14
C VAL A 18 16.09 -5.41 -16.81
N THR A 19 15.51 -6.38 -16.09
CA THR A 19 15.47 -7.78 -16.53
C THR A 19 14.24 -8.48 -15.96
N ASP A 20 13.72 -9.45 -16.71
CA ASP A 20 12.72 -10.42 -16.29
C ASP A 20 13.35 -11.77 -15.92
N LYS A 21 14.68 -11.91 -16.07
CA LYS A 21 15.42 -13.16 -15.89
C LYS A 21 15.76 -13.50 -14.45
N VAL A 22 15.42 -12.63 -13.49
CA VAL A 22 15.69 -12.87 -12.07
C VAL A 22 14.41 -12.80 -11.26
N ILE A 23 14.30 -13.64 -10.25
CA ILE A 23 13.19 -13.64 -9.32
C ILE A 23 13.42 -12.51 -8.32
N PHE A 24 12.57 -11.48 -8.39
CA PHE A 24 12.62 -10.38 -7.46
C PHE A 24 12.09 -10.81 -6.09
N PRO A 25 12.64 -10.27 -4.98
CA PRO A 25 12.04 -10.45 -3.67
C PRO A 25 10.58 -9.99 -3.67
N ASN A 26 9.73 -10.70 -2.93
CA ASN A 26 8.30 -10.38 -2.85
C ASN A 26 8.07 -8.88 -2.57
N PHE A 27 7.14 -8.29 -3.32
CA PHE A 27 6.73 -6.88 -3.21
C PHE A 27 7.85 -5.86 -3.46
N ARG A 28 8.91 -6.25 -4.19
CA ARG A 28 9.96 -5.35 -4.64
C ARG A 28 10.12 -5.44 -6.14
N ASP A 29 10.20 -4.27 -6.77
CA ASP A 29 10.54 -4.08 -8.18
C ASP A 29 12.04 -3.84 -8.39
N THR A 30 12.79 -3.67 -7.28
CA THR A 30 14.22 -3.37 -7.28
C THR A 30 14.90 -4.07 -6.10
N TYR A 31 16.10 -4.59 -6.34
CA TYR A 31 16.97 -5.11 -5.28
C TYR A 31 18.44 -5.04 -5.70
N ILE A 32 19.34 -5.17 -4.73
CA ILE A 32 20.78 -5.26 -4.97
C ILE A 32 21.17 -6.73 -5.17
N GLY A 33 21.73 -7.06 -6.34
CA GLY A 33 22.25 -8.40 -6.62
C GLY A 33 23.54 -8.67 -5.84
N ILE A 34 23.64 -9.83 -5.22
CA ILE A 34 24.81 -10.29 -4.47
C ILE A 34 25.22 -11.68 -5.00
N PRO A 35 26.01 -11.73 -6.10
CA PRO A 35 26.41 -12.99 -6.75
C PRO A 35 27.15 -13.98 -5.84
N SER A 36 27.81 -13.50 -4.78
CA SER A 36 28.52 -14.34 -3.81
C SER A 36 27.60 -15.07 -2.82
N VAL A 37 26.32 -14.71 -2.75
CA VAL A 37 25.36 -15.26 -1.78
C VAL A 37 24.15 -15.88 -2.46
N SER A 38 23.69 -15.30 -3.57
CA SER A 38 22.50 -15.73 -4.30
C SER A 38 22.88 -16.43 -5.60
N MET A 39 22.38 -17.66 -5.79
CA MET A 39 22.62 -18.45 -7.00
C MET A 39 22.01 -17.79 -8.24
N ASP A 40 20.84 -17.16 -8.11
CA ASP A 40 20.17 -16.47 -9.21
C ASP A 40 21.00 -15.24 -9.64
N ASP A 41 21.54 -14.50 -8.67
CA ASP A 41 22.43 -13.35 -8.94
C ASP A 41 23.75 -13.81 -9.56
N PHE A 42 24.27 -14.97 -9.13
CA PHE A 42 25.45 -15.58 -9.73
C PHE A 42 25.21 -15.92 -11.19
N GLN A 43 24.11 -16.61 -11.51
CA GLN A 43 23.75 -16.93 -12.89
C GLN A 43 23.56 -15.65 -13.72
N PHE A 44 22.87 -14.65 -13.18
CA PHE A 44 22.68 -13.38 -13.85
C PHE A 44 24.02 -12.68 -14.12
N SER A 45 24.95 -12.67 -13.16
CA SER A 45 26.28 -12.07 -13.33
C SER A 45 27.05 -12.67 -14.50
N LYS A 46 26.90 -13.97 -14.77
CA LYS A 46 27.51 -14.64 -15.94
C LYS A 46 26.88 -14.22 -17.26
N ILE A 47 25.57 -13.97 -17.27
CA ILE A 47 24.85 -13.51 -18.47
C ILE A 47 25.28 -12.10 -18.86
N VAL A 48 25.40 -11.20 -17.87
CA VAL A 48 25.74 -9.78 -18.12
C VAL A 48 27.25 -9.50 -18.07
N GLY A 49 28.06 -10.47 -17.65
CA GLY A 49 29.53 -10.34 -17.60
C GLY A 49 30.04 -9.45 -16.47
N ILE A 50 29.42 -9.52 -15.28
CA ILE A 50 29.89 -8.77 -14.10
C ILE A 50 30.94 -9.58 -13.35
N GLU A 51 32.08 -8.96 -13.09
CA GLU A 51 33.07 -9.47 -12.16
C GLU A 51 32.68 -9.09 -10.72
N PHE A 52 32.86 -10.03 -9.79
CA PHE A 52 32.61 -9.82 -8.38
C PHE A 52 33.67 -10.56 -7.55
N GLN A 53 33.84 -10.13 -6.30
CA GLN A 53 34.72 -10.79 -5.33
C GLN A 53 33.88 -11.57 -4.33
N GLU A 54 34.34 -12.77 -3.97
CA GLU A 54 33.78 -13.51 -2.86
C GLU A 54 34.30 -12.94 -1.54
N HIS A 55 33.39 -12.70 -0.60
CA HIS A 55 33.72 -12.18 0.72
C HIS A 55 33.04 -13.03 1.80
N SER A 56 33.76 -13.28 2.90
CA SER A 56 33.18 -13.82 4.14
C SER A 56 32.26 -12.78 4.77
N ILE A 57 31.08 -13.21 5.24
CA ILE A 57 30.15 -12.34 5.98
C ILE A 57 30.63 -12.27 7.43
N GLU A 58 31.50 -11.31 7.72
CA GLU A 58 32.04 -11.10 9.09
C GLU A 58 31.24 -10.07 9.91
N CYS A 59 30.45 -9.23 9.25
CA CYS A 59 29.77 -8.11 9.90
C CYS A 59 28.33 -8.46 10.34
N LYS A 60 27.96 -8.05 11.55
CA LYS A 60 26.59 -8.20 12.05
C LYS A 60 25.66 -7.20 11.36
N ARG A 61 24.46 -7.66 10.98
CA ARG A 61 23.42 -6.83 10.36
C ARG A 61 23.10 -5.57 11.18
N SER A 62 23.12 -5.65 12.51
CA SER A 62 22.88 -4.52 13.42
C SER A 62 23.82 -3.35 13.16
N ASP A 63 25.08 -3.63 12.88
CA ASP A 63 26.14 -2.64 12.79
C ASP A 63 26.00 -1.87 11.47
N ILE A 64 25.66 -2.59 10.40
CA ILE A 64 25.33 -2.01 9.08
C ILE A 64 24.11 -1.10 9.19
N LEU A 65 23.05 -1.53 9.87
CA LEU A 65 21.84 -0.72 10.07
C LEU A 65 22.13 0.56 10.86
N SER A 66 22.89 0.45 11.96
CA SER A 66 23.30 1.62 12.76
C SER A 66 24.13 2.61 11.94
N LYS A 67 25.07 2.10 11.14
CA LYS A 67 25.90 2.92 10.25
C LYS A 67 25.06 3.63 9.18
N ALA A 68 24.13 2.93 8.54
CA ALA A 68 23.22 3.50 7.55
C ALA A 68 22.32 4.61 8.13
N GLN A 69 21.82 4.43 9.36
CA GLN A 69 21.02 5.44 10.05
C GLN A 69 21.85 6.69 10.37
N LYS A 70 23.08 6.53 10.89
CA LYS A 70 23.99 7.65 11.18
C LYS A 70 24.31 8.47 9.93
N TRP A 71 24.45 7.80 8.79
CA TRP A 71 24.72 8.43 7.50
C TRP A 71 23.47 8.94 6.79
N LYS A 72 22.28 8.75 7.36
CA LYS A 72 20.99 9.17 6.79
C LYS A 72 20.71 8.58 5.40
N ILE A 73 21.17 7.35 5.16
CA ILE A 73 20.98 6.60 3.90
C ILE A 73 19.94 5.46 4.05
N GLY A 74 19.17 5.46 5.14
CA GLY A 74 18.18 4.42 5.47
C GLY A 74 18.60 3.56 6.67
N GLY A 75 18.40 2.24 6.57
CA GLY A 75 18.76 1.31 7.66
C GLY A 75 17.61 1.01 8.63
N TYR A 76 16.36 1.12 8.18
CA TYR A 76 15.20 0.73 8.97
C TYR A 76 14.92 -0.78 8.81
N PRO A 77 14.71 -1.53 9.90
CA PRO A 77 14.23 -2.89 9.81
C PRO A 77 12.88 -2.93 9.11
N VAL A 78 12.75 -3.81 8.12
CA VAL A 78 11.49 -4.06 7.42
C VAL A 78 11.20 -5.55 7.43
N SER A 79 9.92 -5.90 7.60
CA SER A 79 9.47 -7.28 7.44
C SER A 79 9.43 -7.62 5.96
N SER A 80 9.89 -8.82 5.58
CA SER A 80 9.72 -9.33 4.22
C SER A 80 8.35 -9.95 3.97
N ARG A 81 7.53 -10.10 5.02
CA ARG A 81 6.23 -10.80 4.96
C ARG A 81 5.05 -9.88 5.25
N LEU A 82 5.22 -8.93 6.16
CA LEU A 82 4.15 -8.02 6.56
C LEU A 82 3.94 -6.99 5.45
N GLN A 83 2.70 -6.81 5.05
CA GLN A 83 2.26 -5.83 4.07
C GLN A 83 1.26 -4.88 4.72
N ASP A 84 1.03 -3.75 4.05
CA ASP A 84 -0.05 -2.85 4.44
C ASP A 84 -1.40 -3.56 4.36
N TRP A 85 -2.29 -3.19 5.27
CA TRP A 85 -3.61 -3.78 5.34
C TRP A 85 -4.54 -3.12 4.34
N LEU A 86 -4.86 -3.85 3.26
CA LEU A 86 -5.87 -3.43 2.29
C LEU A 86 -7.26 -3.60 2.92
N ILE A 87 -7.85 -2.50 3.40
CA ILE A 87 -9.15 -2.50 4.10
C ILE A 87 -10.35 -2.26 3.18
N SER A 88 -10.17 -1.64 2.02
CA SER A 88 -11.28 -1.29 1.13
C SER A 88 -11.87 -2.51 0.42
N ARG A 89 -13.20 -2.58 0.30
CA ARG A 89 -13.94 -3.69 -0.31
C ARG A 89 -15.03 -3.17 -1.24
N GLN A 90 -15.06 -3.70 -2.46
CA GLN A 90 -16.14 -3.47 -3.43
C GLN A 90 -17.37 -4.32 -3.08
N ARG A 91 -17.99 -4.04 -1.93
CA ARG A 91 -19.17 -4.74 -1.42
C ARG A 91 -20.14 -3.72 -0.83
N TYR A 92 -21.43 -3.98 -0.99
CA TYR A 92 -22.47 -3.16 -0.35
C TYR A 92 -22.49 -3.31 1.17
N TRP A 93 -22.41 -4.54 1.70
CA TRP A 93 -22.54 -4.79 3.14
C TRP A 93 -21.22 -4.62 3.88
N GLY A 94 -20.99 -3.40 4.38
CA GLY A 94 -19.85 -3.03 5.22
C GLY A 94 -19.95 -1.56 5.63
N THR A 95 -19.05 -1.11 6.50
CA THR A 95 -19.03 0.29 6.97
C THR A 95 -18.54 1.22 5.85
N PRO A 96 -19.30 2.24 5.40
CA PRO A 96 -18.84 3.18 4.39
C PRO A 96 -17.55 3.90 4.81
N ILE A 97 -16.59 3.98 3.90
CA ILE A 97 -15.35 4.72 4.17
C ILE A 97 -15.66 6.23 4.13
N PRO A 98 -15.37 7.00 5.20
CA PRO A 98 -15.77 8.41 5.32
C PRO A 98 -14.84 9.35 4.54
N ILE A 99 -14.74 9.13 3.22
CA ILE A 99 -13.91 9.89 2.29
C ILE A 99 -14.79 10.47 1.17
N ILE A 100 -14.43 11.66 0.71
CA ILE A 100 -15.03 12.40 -0.39
C ILE A 100 -13.94 12.78 -1.40
N TYR A 101 -14.17 12.49 -2.67
CA TYR A 101 -13.34 12.86 -3.80
C TYR A 101 -13.85 14.16 -4.43
N CYS A 102 -13.02 15.21 -4.38
CA CYS A 102 -13.30 16.50 -4.98
C CYS A 102 -12.30 16.80 -6.11
N SER A 103 -12.79 17.25 -7.27
CA SER A 103 -11.93 17.59 -8.42
C SER A 103 -10.99 18.77 -8.17
N ASN A 104 -11.37 19.70 -7.29
CA ASN A 104 -10.57 20.88 -6.95
C ASN A 104 -9.68 20.68 -5.72
N CYS A 105 -10.18 20.01 -4.68
CA CYS A 105 -9.46 19.87 -3.40
C CYS A 105 -8.76 18.51 -3.23
N GLY A 106 -8.99 17.55 -4.11
CA GLY A 106 -8.53 16.17 -3.96
C GLY A 106 -9.34 15.40 -2.92
N ILE A 107 -8.67 14.50 -2.20
CA ILE A 107 -9.27 13.61 -1.18
C ILE A 107 -9.56 14.41 0.08
N GLN A 108 -10.82 14.41 0.52
CA GLN A 108 -11.29 15.10 1.71
C GLN A 108 -11.97 14.11 2.67
N PRO A 109 -11.75 14.20 3.99
CA PRO A 109 -12.52 13.42 4.95
C PRO A 109 -13.94 13.98 5.07
N VAL A 110 -14.89 13.11 5.42
CA VAL A 110 -16.23 13.55 5.86
C VAL A 110 -16.08 14.27 7.21
N PRO A 111 -16.70 15.44 7.42
CA PRO A 111 -16.68 16.15 8.69
C PRO A 111 -17.22 15.30 9.86
N TYR A 112 -16.64 15.45 11.05
CA TYR A 112 -17.03 14.67 12.24
C TYR A 112 -18.52 14.81 12.61
N ASN A 113 -19.10 15.99 12.42
CA ASN A 113 -20.52 16.29 12.68
C ASN A 113 -21.47 15.71 11.62
N GLU A 114 -20.95 15.23 10.50
CA GLU A 114 -21.71 14.55 9.44
C GLU A 114 -21.60 13.02 9.52
N LEU A 115 -20.87 12.51 10.51
CA LEU A 115 -20.85 11.08 10.83
C LEU A 115 -22.12 10.68 11.62
N PRO A 116 -22.61 9.45 11.45
CA PRO A 116 -22.11 8.39 10.57
C PRO A 116 -22.55 8.56 9.10
N VAL A 117 -21.70 8.14 8.17
CA VAL A 117 -22.12 7.92 6.78
C VAL A 117 -22.93 6.62 6.72
N LEU A 118 -24.25 6.74 6.59
CA LEU A 118 -25.15 5.60 6.55
C LEU A 118 -25.17 4.94 5.16
N LEU A 119 -25.29 3.61 5.12
CA LEU A 119 -25.52 2.88 3.87
C LEU A 119 -26.86 3.31 3.23
N PRO A 120 -26.92 3.44 1.88
CA PRO A 120 -28.17 3.71 1.18
C PRO A 120 -29.08 2.50 1.26
N SER A 121 -30.41 2.70 1.32
CA SER A 121 -31.33 1.58 1.45
C SER A 121 -31.40 0.70 0.17
N ILE A 122 -31.43 -0.62 0.37
CA ILE A 122 -31.42 -1.63 -0.70
C ILE A 122 -32.62 -1.48 -1.65
N THR A 123 -33.77 -1.02 -1.15
CA THR A 123 -34.97 -0.82 -1.95
C THR A 123 -34.80 0.21 -3.07
N PHE A 124 -33.90 1.19 -2.90
CA PHE A 124 -33.53 2.13 -3.97
C PHE A 124 -32.68 1.46 -5.06
N LEU A 125 -31.91 0.43 -4.72
CA LEU A 125 -31.07 -0.32 -5.66
C LEU A 125 -31.91 -1.36 -6.43
N ASN A 126 -32.91 -1.97 -5.80
CA ASN A 126 -33.67 -3.11 -6.32
C ASN A 126 -34.54 -2.87 -7.58
N LYS A 127 -34.78 -1.63 -8.02
CA LYS A 127 -35.50 -1.43 -9.31
C LYS A 127 -34.68 -1.86 -10.54
N THR A 128 -33.37 -2.09 -10.40
CA THR A 128 -32.46 -2.36 -11.53
C THR A 128 -31.68 -3.67 -11.44
N PHE A 129 -31.71 -4.40 -10.32
CA PHE A 129 -30.80 -5.54 -10.11
C PHE A 129 -31.52 -6.89 -10.03
N SER A 130 -31.88 -7.42 -11.19
CA SER A 130 -31.98 -8.87 -11.36
C SER A 130 -30.55 -9.46 -11.44
N ASN A 131 -30.20 -10.33 -10.49
CA ASN A 131 -29.01 -11.21 -10.51
C ASN A 131 -27.59 -10.58 -10.50
N LYS A 132 -27.38 -9.31 -10.13
CA LYS A 132 -26.04 -8.71 -9.99
C LYS A 132 -25.64 -8.45 -8.53
N LYS A 133 -24.34 -8.57 -8.23
CA LYS A 133 -23.75 -8.20 -6.94
C LYS A 133 -23.99 -6.71 -6.67
N ILE A 134 -24.66 -6.39 -5.57
CA ILE A 134 -24.96 -5.02 -5.17
C ILE A 134 -23.68 -4.35 -4.66
N VAL A 135 -23.36 -3.18 -5.19
CA VAL A 135 -22.16 -2.40 -4.91
C VAL A 135 -22.52 -0.91 -4.89
N LEU A 136 -21.90 -0.14 -4.00
CA LEU A 136 -22.29 1.27 -3.80
C LEU A 136 -21.94 2.16 -5.00
N HIS A 137 -21.05 1.72 -5.89
CA HIS A 137 -20.67 2.48 -7.09
C HIS A 137 -21.87 2.78 -8.02
N GLU A 138 -22.95 2.02 -7.93
CA GLU A 138 -24.17 2.22 -8.73
C GLU A 138 -25.17 3.16 -8.07
N ALA A 139 -25.00 3.44 -6.77
CA ALA A 139 -25.88 4.28 -5.95
C ALA A 139 -25.60 5.78 -6.18
N LYS A 140 -25.76 6.28 -7.41
CA LYS A 140 -25.36 7.65 -7.80
C LYS A 140 -25.91 8.74 -6.89
N ASP A 141 -27.18 8.64 -6.47
CA ASP A 141 -27.80 9.63 -5.58
C ASP A 141 -27.13 9.66 -4.20
N TRP A 142 -26.68 8.51 -3.70
CA TRP A 142 -25.94 8.41 -2.45
C TRP A 142 -24.47 8.78 -2.62
N LEU A 143 -23.85 8.50 -3.77
CA LEU A 143 -22.46 8.88 -4.02
C LEU A 143 -22.29 10.40 -4.18
N ASN A 144 -23.27 11.05 -4.82
CA ASN A 144 -23.23 12.49 -5.05
C ASN A 144 -23.32 13.27 -3.73
N THR A 145 -22.36 14.15 -3.50
CA THR A 145 -22.29 15.01 -2.32
C THR A 145 -21.62 16.34 -2.66
N SER A 146 -21.54 17.24 -1.68
CA SER A 146 -20.77 18.47 -1.79
C SER A 146 -19.42 18.32 -1.08
N CYS A 147 -18.38 18.96 -1.60
CA CYS A 147 -17.08 18.99 -0.96
C CYS A 147 -17.16 19.81 0.34
N PRO A 148 -16.73 19.27 1.50
CA PRO A 148 -16.82 20.01 2.77
C PRO A 148 -15.89 21.23 2.81
N LYS A 149 -14.84 21.27 1.96
CA LYS A 149 -13.86 22.35 1.93
C LYS A 149 -14.26 23.53 1.03
N CYS A 150 -14.85 23.25 -0.13
CA CYS A 150 -15.15 24.29 -1.13
C CYS A 150 -16.60 24.31 -1.64
N GLY A 151 -17.46 23.40 -1.17
CA GLY A 151 -18.88 23.37 -1.47
C GLY A 151 -19.27 22.84 -2.86
N ILE A 152 -18.32 22.66 -3.79
CA ILE A 152 -18.63 22.16 -5.14
C ILE A 152 -19.05 20.68 -5.14
N GLN A 153 -19.64 20.23 -6.24
CA GLN A 153 -20.01 18.83 -6.45
C GLN A 153 -18.79 17.90 -6.25
N ALA A 154 -19.00 16.84 -5.48
CA ALA A 154 -18.01 15.84 -5.13
C ALA A 154 -18.67 14.44 -5.07
N ILE A 155 -17.84 13.41 -4.91
CA ILE A 155 -18.27 12.00 -4.94
C ILE A 155 -17.78 11.32 -3.66
N ARG A 156 -18.64 10.62 -2.93
CA ARG A 156 -18.25 9.79 -1.77
C ARG A 156 -17.44 8.58 -2.21
N GLU A 157 -16.61 8.06 -1.31
CA GLU A 157 -16.02 6.72 -1.48
C GLU A 157 -17.13 5.66 -1.61
N SER A 158 -16.98 4.79 -2.60
CA SER A 158 -17.90 3.71 -2.92
C SER A 158 -17.51 2.38 -2.29
N ASP A 159 -16.27 2.25 -1.82
CA ASP A 159 -15.84 1.08 -1.08
C ASP A 159 -16.30 1.12 0.39
N THR A 160 -16.48 -0.08 0.95
CA THR A 160 -16.71 -0.28 2.38
C THR A 160 -15.47 -0.81 3.06
N MET A 161 -15.37 -0.64 4.37
CA MET A 161 -14.31 -1.23 5.18
C MET A 161 -14.51 -2.73 5.35
N ASP A 162 -13.41 -3.47 5.37
CA ASP A 162 -13.38 -4.90 5.65
C ASP A 162 -13.87 -5.21 7.07
N THR A 163 -14.53 -6.37 7.23
CA THR A 163 -15.10 -6.82 8.52
C THR A 163 -14.06 -6.95 9.64
N PHE A 164 -12.78 -7.16 9.30
CA PHE A 164 -11.70 -7.17 10.29
C PHE A 164 -11.44 -5.80 10.91
N VAL A 165 -11.86 -4.70 10.28
CA VAL A 165 -11.84 -3.36 10.88
C VAL A 165 -12.80 -3.29 12.06
N ASP A 166 -14.02 -3.80 11.94
CA ASP A 166 -15.00 -3.74 13.02
C ASP A 166 -14.59 -4.66 14.20
N SER A 167 -14.03 -5.83 13.88
CA SER A 167 -13.56 -6.80 14.89
C SER A 167 -12.17 -6.50 15.46
N SER A 168 -11.44 -5.49 14.97
CA SER A 168 -10.14 -5.12 15.54
C SER A 168 -10.24 -4.36 16.86
N TRP A 169 -11.43 -3.87 17.22
CA TRP A 169 -11.63 -3.03 18.40
C TRP A 169 -12.93 -3.29 19.19
N TYR A 170 -13.79 -4.23 18.76
CA TYR A 170 -15.07 -4.52 19.44
C TYR A 170 -14.94 -4.82 20.96
N TYR A 171 -13.82 -5.42 21.38
CA TYR A 171 -13.55 -5.69 22.80
C TYR A 171 -13.38 -4.40 23.62
N LEU A 172 -12.90 -3.30 23.01
CA LEU A 172 -12.90 -1.97 23.61
C LEU A 172 -14.30 -1.35 23.63
N ARG A 173 -15.20 -1.74 22.72
CA ARG A 173 -16.58 -1.24 22.75
C ARG A 173 -17.41 -1.87 23.86
N TYR A 174 -17.06 -3.06 24.36
CA TYR A 174 -17.79 -3.69 25.46
C TYR A 174 -17.69 -2.94 26.79
N ILE A 175 -16.59 -2.21 27.03
CA ILE A 175 -16.42 -1.44 28.27
C ILE A 175 -17.28 -0.18 28.32
N ASP A 176 -17.72 0.33 27.15
CA ASP A 176 -18.66 1.45 27.03
C ASP A 176 -19.49 1.29 25.75
N SER A 177 -20.59 0.53 25.85
CA SER A 177 -21.35 0.05 24.68
C SER A 177 -22.44 1.01 24.21
N LYS A 178 -22.80 2.00 25.02
CA LYS A 178 -23.86 2.97 24.70
C LYS A 178 -23.28 4.17 23.96
N ILE A 179 -24.11 4.81 23.13
CA ILE A 179 -23.83 6.09 22.48
C ILE A 179 -24.55 7.16 23.28
#